data_AF-A0A165Z829-F1
#
_entry.id   AF-A0A165Z829-F1
#
_cell.length_a   1.000
_cell.length_b   1.000
_cell.length_c   1.000
_cell.angle_alpha   90.00
_cell.angle_beta   90.00
_cell.angle_gamma   90.00
#
_symmetry.space_group_name_H-M   'P 1'
#
loop_
_entity.id
_entity.type
_entity.pdbx_description
1 polymer ?
#
loop_
_entity_poly.entity_id
_entity_poly.type
_entity_poly.pdbx_seq_one_letter_code
_entity_poly.pdbx_strand_id
1 'polypeptide(L)'
;MSLFDECIEALGENVHVLSDSEGEQVLRDFENSFPFTEWGRIEWEKVTYHAKMNTVDEIISFLNQNIDEYSNVIYVIWDERTLPIIQSELNKVFEVIDDVTAVSFDTWIFSPSSGYVIEIFHDGEVRIGLK
;
A
#
# COMPACT_ATOMS: atom_id res chain seq x y z
N MET A 1 -8.79 11.23 19.60
CA MET A 1 -8.22 10.07 18.90
C MET A 1 -8.69 10.19 17.48
N SER A 2 -7.74 10.28 16.55
CA SER A 2 -8.00 10.31 15.12
C SER A 2 -8.08 8.88 14.57
N LEU A 3 -8.62 8.70 13.37
CA LEU A 3 -8.60 7.40 12.68
C LEU A 3 -7.17 6.90 12.45
N PHE A 4 -6.22 7.82 12.27
CA PHE A 4 -4.80 7.49 12.22
C PHE A 4 -4.31 6.90 13.56
N ASP A 5 -4.66 7.51 14.69
CA ASP A 5 -4.28 6.98 16.01
C ASP A 5 -4.86 5.56 16.23
N GLU A 6 -6.13 5.34 15.86
CA GLU A 6 -6.81 4.04 15.95
C GLU A 6 -6.12 2.98 15.08
N CYS A 7 -5.73 3.35 13.86
CA CYS A 7 -4.95 2.50 12.95
C CYS A 7 -3.58 2.10 13.55
N ILE A 8 -2.85 3.06 14.11
CA ILE A 8 -1.56 2.78 14.78
C ILE A 8 -1.75 1.84 15.98
N GLU A 9 -2.80 2.04 16.78
CA GLU A 9 -3.13 1.16 17.90
C GLU A 9 -3.48 -0.27 17.42
N ALA A 10 -4.25 -0.41 16.32
CA ALA A 10 -4.62 -1.70 15.75
C ALA A 10 -3.41 -2.45 15.14
N LEU A 11 -2.48 -1.73 14.51
CA LEU A 11 -1.25 -2.29 13.96
C LEU A 11 -0.28 -2.77 15.06
N GLY A 12 -0.34 -2.19 16.25
CA GLY A 12 0.41 -2.65 17.42
C GLY A 12 1.90 -2.25 17.39
N GLU A 13 2.75 -3.03 18.05
CA GLU A 13 4.13 -2.62 18.38
C GLU A 13 5.12 -2.58 17.19
N ASN A 14 4.80 -3.22 16.06
CA ASN A 14 5.71 -3.36 14.92
C ASN A 14 5.49 -2.32 13.81
N VAL A 15 4.67 -1.29 14.05
CA VAL A 15 4.50 -0.17 13.11
C VAL A 15 5.55 0.90 13.35
N HIS A 16 6.13 1.39 12.26
CA HIS A 16 7.04 2.53 12.31
C HIS A 16 6.46 3.70 11.51
N VAL A 17 6.08 4.77 12.21
CA VAL A 17 5.69 6.03 11.58
C VAL A 17 6.96 6.73 11.09
N LEU A 18 7.05 6.93 9.77
CA LEU A 18 8.23 7.52 9.15
C LEU A 18 8.31 9.02 9.43
N SER A 19 9.55 9.54 9.48
CA SER A 19 9.78 10.98 9.39
C SER A 19 9.43 11.51 7.99
N ASP A 20 9.20 12.82 7.87
CA ASP A 20 8.92 13.48 6.59
C ASP A 20 9.96 13.12 5.51
N SER A 21 11.26 13.13 5.86
CA SER A 21 12.34 12.83 4.90
C SER A 21 12.35 11.37 4.43
N GLU A 22 11.97 10.43 5.31
CA GLU A 22 11.87 9.01 4.97
C GLU A 22 10.63 8.77 4.11
N GLY A 23 9.49 9.36 4.48
CA GLY A 23 8.25 9.30 3.71
C GLY A 23 8.42 9.88 2.30
N GLU A 24 9.08 11.03 2.17
CA GLU A 24 9.40 11.60 0.86
C GLU A 24 10.26 10.68 -0.02
N GLN A 25 11.19 9.92 0.60
CA GLN A 25 11.99 8.95 -0.15
C GLN A 25 11.12 7.79 -0.65
N VAL A 26 10.23 7.27 0.20
CA VAL A 26 9.27 6.22 -0.19
C VAL A 26 8.35 6.70 -1.31
N LEU A 27 7.83 7.92 -1.24
CA LEU A 27 7.01 8.51 -2.31
C LEU A 27 7.78 8.62 -3.62
N ARG A 28 9.03 9.10 -3.59
CA ARG A 28 9.87 9.15 -4.80
C ARG A 28 10.08 7.76 -5.38
N ASP A 29 10.35 6.76 -4.56
CA ASP A 29 10.53 5.38 -5.03
C ASP A 29 9.23 4.82 -5.62
N PHE A 30 8.09 5.18 -5.02
CA PHE A 30 6.77 4.77 -5.49
C PHE A 30 6.42 5.39 -6.85
N GLU A 31 6.52 6.71 -6.97
CA GLU A 31 6.26 7.49 -8.20
C GLU A 31 7.21 7.12 -9.35
N ASN A 32 8.45 6.71 -9.04
CA ASN A 32 9.40 6.21 -10.04
C ASN A 32 9.14 4.75 -10.44
N SER A 33 8.44 3.97 -9.61
CA SER A 33 8.20 2.54 -9.85
C SER A 33 6.93 2.28 -10.64
N PHE A 34 5.91 3.12 -10.50
CA PHE A 34 4.61 2.93 -11.15
C PHE A 34 4.16 4.19 -11.90
N PRO A 35 3.52 4.04 -13.08
CA PRO A 35 2.98 5.17 -13.81
C PRO A 35 1.71 5.69 -13.11
N PHE A 36 1.55 7.01 -13.04
CA PHE A 36 0.36 7.65 -12.49
C PHE A 36 -0.39 8.47 -13.53
N THR A 37 -1.70 8.47 -13.38
CA THR A 37 -2.61 9.39 -14.09
C THR A 37 -2.51 10.81 -13.51
N GLU A 38 -3.01 11.80 -14.24
CA GLU A 38 -3.11 13.19 -13.75
C GLU A 38 -3.99 13.32 -12.48
N TRP A 39 -4.79 12.30 -12.17
CA TRP A 39 -5.71 12.25 -11.04
C TRP A 39 -5.18 11.45 -9.84
N GLY A 40 -3.89 11.09 -9.83
CA GLY A 40 -3.25 10.45 -8.68
C GLY A 40 -3.48 8.94 -8.56
N ARG A 41 -4.18 8.32 -9.50
CA ARG A 41 -4.29 6.85 -9.59
C ARG A 41 -3.15 6.24 -10.36
N ILE A 42 -2.82 4.98 -10.06
CA ILE A 42 -1.92 4.20 -10.91
C ILE A 42 -2.57 4.01 -12.29
N GLU A 43 -1.81 4.29 -13.35
CA GLU A 43 -2.23 4.09 -14.72
C GLU A 43 -2.07 2.61 -15.09
N TRP A 44 -3.00 1.79 -14.61
CA TRP A 44 -2.94 0.33 -14.71
C TRP A 44 -2.75 -0.22 -16.12
N GLU A 45 -3.25 0.46 -17.15
CA GLU A 45 -3.07 0.08 -18.55
C GLU A 45 -1.60 0.13 -19.03
N LYS A 46 -0.72 0.81 -18.27
CA LYS A 46 0.72 0.86 -18.51
C LYS A 46 1.52 -0.09 -17.61
N VAL A 47 0.88 -0.76 -16.64
CA VAL A 47 1.50 -1.77 -15.80
C VAL A 47 1.34 -3.12 -16.48
N THR A 48 2.44 -3.80 -16.83
CA THR A 48 2.35 -5.05 -17.62
C THR A 48 1.72 -6.20 -16.83
N TYR A 49 2.11 -6.33 -15.56
CA TYR A 49 1.67 -7.41 -14.68
C TYR A 49 0.79 -6.84 -13.58
N HIS A 50 -0.51 -6.86 -13.81
CA HIS A 50 -1.50 -6.37 -12.85
C HIS A 50 -2.77 -7.20 -12.87
N ALA A 51 -3.54 -7.14 -11.79
CA ALA A 51 -4.83 -7.81 -11.68
C ALA A 51 -5.77 -7.05 -10.73
N LYS A 52 -7.07 -7.17 -10.98
CA LYS A 52 -8.11 -6.77 -10.03
C LYS A 52 -8.27 -7.86 -8.98
N MET A 53 -8.49 -7.44 -7.74
CA MET A 53 -8.62 -8.32 -6.58
C MET A 53 -9.93 -8.04 -5.86
N ASN A 54 -10.52 -9.09 -5.29
CA ASN A 54 -11.75 -9.01 -4.50
C ASN A 54 -11.50 -9.39 -3.03
N THR A 55 -10.40 -10.09 -2.75
CA THR A 55 -10.08 -10.58 -1.41
C THR A 55 -8.58 -10.51 -1.13
N VAL A 56 -8.23 -10.50 0.16
CA VAL A 56 -6.84 -10.63 0.62
C VAL A 56 -6.20 -11.94 0.14
N ASP A 57 -6.95 -13.05 0.15
CA ASP A 57 -6.44 -14.35 -0.31
C ASP A 57 -6.05 -14.35 -1.79
N GLU A 58 -6.79 -13.61 -2.64
CA GLU A 58 -6.44 -13.42 -4.04
C GLU A 58 -5.14 -12.61 -4.20
N ILE A 59 -4.93 -11.59 -3.37
CA ILE A 59 -3.68 -10.80 -3.36
C ILE A 59 -2.50 -11.70 -2.96
N ILE A 60 -2.62 -12.44 -1.87
CA ILE A 60 -1.56 -13.37 -1.40
C ILE A 60 -1.27 -14.42 -2.47
N SER A 61 -2.31 -14.97 -3.10
CA SER A 61 -2.16 -15.95 -4.18
C SER A 61 -1.43 -15.37 -5.39
N PHE A 62 -1.74 -14.13 -5.77
CA PHE A 62 -1.04 -13.43 -6.84
C PHE A 62 0.44 -13.23 -6.52
N LEU A 63 0.76 -12.77 -5.31
CA LEU A 63 2.15 -12.59 -4.88
C LEU A 63 2.92 -13.91 -4.92
N ASN A 64 2.36 -14.98 -4.35
CA ASN A 64 2.99 -16.30 -4.31
C ASN A 64 3.19 -16.93 -5.71
N GLN A 65 2.36 -16.57 -6.70
CA GLN A 65 2.48 -17.10 -8.07
C GLN A 65 3.46 -16.31 -8.94
N ASN A 66 3.70 -15.04 -8.62
CA ASN A 66 4.46 -14.14 -9.49
C ASN A 66 5.77 -13.64 -8.86
N ILE A 67 5.99 -13.89 -7.57
CA ILE A 67 7.21 -13.51 -6.84
C ILE A 67 7.71 -14.73 -6.05
N ASP A 68 8.94 -15.17 -6.31
CA ASP A 68 9.52 -16.35 -5.65
C ASP A 68 9.65 -16.17 -4.13
N GLU A 69 10.11 -14.99 -3.71
CA GLU A 69 10.23 -14.58 -2.30
C GLU A 69 10.01 -13.06 -2.21
N TYR A 70 9.04 -12.63 -1.40
CA TYR A 70 8.80 -11.21 -1.15
C TYR A 70 9.05 -10.85 0.31
N SER A 71 9.51 -9.62 0.51
CA SER A 71 9.65 -9.00 1.82
C SER A 71 8.27 -8.75 2.38
N ASN A 72 8.07 -9.12 3.64
CA ASN A 72 6.88 -8.72 4.37
C ASN A 72 6.89 -7.23 4.72
N VAL A 73 8.04 -6.55 4.64
CA VAL A 73 8.12 -5.11 4.90
C VAL A 73 7.47 -4.34 3.75
N ILE A 74 6.46 -3.55 4.12
CA ILE A 74 5.71 -2.69 3.22
C ILE A 74 5.60 -1.28 3.79
N TYR A 75 5.15 -0.37 2.94
CA TYR A 75 4.79 0.99 3.29
C TYR A 75 3.33 1.23 2.96
N VAL A 76 2.58 1.82 3.90
CA VAL A 76 1.21 2.27 3.66
C VAL A 76 1.23 3.77 3.40
N ILE A 77 0.61 4.16 2.30
CA ILE A 77 0.55 5.52 1.78
C ILE A 77 -0.92 5.86 1.62
N TRP A 78 -1.33 7.04 2.08
CA TRP A 78 -2.67 7.58 1.91
C TRP A 78 -2.67 8.77 0.95
N ASP A 79 -3.82 9.09 0.37
CA ASP A 79 -3.97 10.22 -0.57
C ASP A 79 -3.87 11.60 0.10
N GLU A 80 -4.14 11.67 1.41
CA GLU A 80 -3.99 12.88 2.19
C GLU A 80 -2.51 13.13 2.51
N ARG A 81 -1.89 14.05 1.77
CA ARG A 81 -0.45 14.40 1.85
C ARG A 81 0.03 14.79 3.26
N THR A 82 -0.87 15.25 4.12
CA THR A 82 -0.51 15.63 5.50
C THR A 82 -0.36 14.45 6.45
N LEU A 83 -0.80 13.26 6.05
CA LEU A 83 -0.61 12.03 6.84
C LEU A 83 0.81 11.48 6.65
N PRO A 84 1.44 10.97 7.72
CA PRO A 84 2.73 10.33 7.61
C PRO A 84 2.60 8.96 6.91
N ILE A 85 3.65 8.54 6.21
CA ILE A 85 3.77 7.17 5.73
C ILE A 85 4.16 6.27 6.89
N ILE A 86 3.60 5.07 6.92
CA ILE A 86 3.98 4.06 7.89
C ILE A 86 4.68 2.88 7.21
N GLN A 87 5.66 2.30 7.89
CA GLN A 87 6.23 1.01 7.57
C GLN A 87 5.60 -0.05 8.48
N SER A 88 5.22 -1.19 7.91
CA SER A 88 4.66 -2.31 8.67
C SER A 88 4.91 -3.64 7.95
N GLU A 89 4.35 -4.71 8.48
CA GLU A 89 4.33 -6.03 7.85
C GLU A 89 3.03 -6.26 7.08
N LEU A 90 3.12 -6.84 5.88
CA LEU A 90 1.97 -7.08 4.99
C LEU A 90 0.83 -7.84 5.70
N ASN A 91 1.16 -8.96 6.36
CA ASN A 91 0.18 -9.78 7.07
C ASN A 91 -0.53 -8.97 8.15
N LYS A 92 0.22 -8.13 8.88
CA LYS A 92 -0.35 -7.31 9.94
C LYS A 92 -1.30 -6.26 9.38
N VAL A 93 -0.94 -5.62 8.27
CA VAL A 93 -1.83 -4.67 7.58
C VAL A 93 -3.11 -5.35 7.09
N PHE A 94 -3.03 -6.58 6.58
CA PHE A 94 -4.22 -7.33 6.18
C PHE A 94 -5.13 -7.73 7.35
N GLU A 95 -4.57 -8.05 8.53
CA GLU A 95 -5.35 -8.36 9.73
C GLU A 95 -6.23 -7.18 10.19
N VAL A 96 -5.77 -5.94 9.97
CA VAL A 96 -6.44 -4.70 10.42
C VAL A 96 -6.77 -3.77 9.25
N ILE A 97 -7.08 -4.35 8.09
CA ILE A 97 -7.24 -3.60 6.83
C ILE A 97 -8.36 -2.56 6.90
N ASP A 98 -9.41 -2.82 7.67
CA ASP A 98 -10.51 -1.89 7.88
C ASP A 98 -10.03 -0.61 8.61
N ASP A 99 -9.19 -0.75 9.63
CA ASP A 99 -8.60 0.40 10.35
C ASP A 99 -7.64 1.18 9.43
N VAL A 100 -6.85 0.47 8.61
CA VAL A 100 -5.91 1.08 7.65
C VAL A 100 -6.63 1.88 6.57
N THR A 101 -7.70 1.33 6.00
CA THR A 101 -8.47 1.96 4.93
C THR A 101 -9.47 2.99 5.44
N ALA A 102 -9.79 3.02 6.73
CA ALA A 102 -10.60 4.08 7.34
C ALA A 102 -9.86 5.42 7.46
N VAL A 103 -8.52 5.41 7.47
CA VAL A 103 -7.70 6.62 7.70
C VAL A 103 -7.91 7.70 6.63
N SER A 104 -8.01 7.31 5.35
CA SER A 104 -8.21 8.21 4.20
C SER A 104 -8.93 7.50 3.07
N PHE A 105 -9.31 8.22 2.01
CA PHE A 105 -10.12 7.68 0.91
C PHE A 105 -9.38 6.63 0.07
N ASP A 106 -8.18 6.96 -0.39
CA ASP A 106 -7.38 6.07 -1.22
C ASP A 106 -6.13 5.63 -0.46
N THR A 107 -5.80 4.35 -0.60
CA THR A 107 -4.67 3.74 0.12
C THR A 107 -3.81 2.93 -0.84
N TRP A 108 -2.50 3.07 -0.73
CA TRP A 108 -1.53 2.23 -1.42
C TRP A 108 -0.67 1.46 -0.41
N ILE A 109 -0.52 0.16 -0.65
CA ILE A 109 0.41 -0.71 0.09
C ILE A 109 1.55 -1.05 -0.85
N PHE A 110 2.73 -0.49 -0.61
CA PHE A 110 3.87 -0.54 -1.52
C PHE A 110 5.04 -1.30 -0.91
N SER A 111 5.64 -2.22 -1.68
CA SER A 111 6.90 -2.87 -1.34
C SER A 111 7.96 -2.54 -2.40
N PRO A 112 8.86 -1.57 -2.17
CA PRO A 112 9.90 -1.24 -3.16
C PRO A 112 10.87 -2.40 -3.40
N SER A 113 11.21 -3.14 -2.33
CA SER A 113 12.12 -4.29 -2.37
C SER A 113 11.56 -5.43 -3.22
N SER A 114 10.27 -5.72 -3.08
CA SER A 114 9.61 -6.80 -3.82
C SER A 114 8.95 -6.34 -5.11
N GLY A 115 8.91 -5.03 -5.35
CA GLY A 115 8.47 -4.43 -6.60
C GLY A 115 6.98 -4.55 -6.86
N TYR A 116 6.14 -4.58 -5.83
CA TYR A 116 4.70 -4.61 -5.99
C TYR A 116 4.02 -3.44 -5.30
N VAL A 117 2.82 -3.11 -5.76
CA VAL A 117 1.90 -2.20 -5.09
C VAL A 117 0.47 -2.74 -5.14
N ILE A 118 -0.26 -2.53 -4.06
CA ILE A 118 -1.71 -2.72 -3.99
C ILE A 118 -2.35 -1.33 -3.88
N GLU A 119 -3.27 -0.98 -4.77
CA GLU A 119 -4.14 0.20 -4.66
C GLU A 119 -5.51 -0.25 -4.17
N ILE A 120 -5.99 0.38 -3.11
CA ILE A 120 -7.35 0.26 -2.59
C ILE A 120 -8.00 1.62 -2.82
N PHE A 121 -8.86 1.68 -3.82
CA PHE A 121 -9.51 2.91 -4.24
C PHE A 121 -10.87 3.08 -3.52
N HIS A 122 -11.26 4.31 -3.21
CA HIS A 122 -12.45 4.61 -2.42
C HIS A 122 -13.79 4.13 -3.01
N ASP A 123 -13.82 3.77 -4.30
CA ASP A 123 -15.00 3.15 -4.93
C ASP A 123 -15.12 1.63 -4.68
N GLY A 124 -14.15 1.06 -3.95
CA GLY A 124 -14.05 -0.36 -3.63
C GLY A 124 -13.21 -1.18 -4.63
N GLU A 125 -12.68 -0.56 -5.70
CA GLU A 125 -11.76 -1.26 -6.60
C GLU A 125 -10.40 -1.50 -5.93
N VAL A 126 -10.01 -2.77 -5.85
CA VAL A 126 -8.67 -3.17 -5.42
C VAL A 126 -7.90 -3.73 -6.60
N ARG A 127 -6.67 -3.24 -6.78
CA ARG A 127 -5.75 -3.73 -7.80
C ARG A 127 -4.37 -3.96 -7.21
N ILE A 128 -3.67 -4.93 -7.76
CA ILE A 128 -2.25 -5.18 -7.49
C ILE A 128 -1.50 -5.15 -8.82
N GLY A 129 -0.26 -4.68 -8.78
CA GLY A 129 0.67 -4.87 -9.89
C GLY A 129 2.12 -4.93 -9.47
N LEU A 130 2.93 -5.38 -10.42
CA LEU A 130 4.37 -5.54 -10.31
C LEU A 130 5.07 -4.53 -11.22
N LYS A 131 6.24 -4.04 -10.79
CA LYS A 131 7.13 -3.18 -11.57
C LYS A 131 7.79 -3.93 -12.74
#